data_AF-M5GH10-F1
#
_entry.id   AF-M5GH10-F1
#
_cell.length_a   1.000
_cell.length_b   1.000
_cell.length_c   1.000
_cell.angle_alpha   90.00
_cell.angle_beta   90.00
_cell.angle_gamma   90.00
#
_symmetry.space_group_name_H-M   'P 1'
#
loop_
_entity.id
_entity.type
_entity.pdbx_description
1 polymer ?
#
loop_
_entity_poly.entity_id
_entity_poly.type
_entity_poly.pdbx_seq_one_letter_code
_entity_poly.pdbx_strand_id
1 'polypeptide(L)'
;MTVQQALPQLYELSGDPGFLSTFKKMKGDQDRLEQKLWDERAMLVRKHEEKLKNARGKAALIRASGSLLQEETKLKQAMEMELTAFYERTVLPEWDDLVERQQDTLEKLYVPTMFRTGVETDRSRQQRIVEMLEGIVAEGDGE
;
A
#
# COMPACT_ATOMS: atom_id res chain seq x y z
N MET A 1 8.95 -26.61 0.94
CA MET A 1 7.69 -26.79 1.70
C MET A 1 6.54 -26.24 0.88
N THR A 2 5.44 -26.97 0.76
CA THR A 2 4.24 -26.52 0.05
C THR A 2 3.26 -25.83 0.99
N VAL A 3 2.34 -25.06 0.43
CA VAL A 3 1.22 -24.43 1.15
C VAL A 3 0.41 -25.45 1.96
N GLN A 4 0.09 -26.61 1.39
CA GLN A 4 -0.66 -27.68 2.07
C GLN A 4 0.09 -28.25 3.28
N GLN A 5 1.42 -28.27 3.24
CA GLN A 5 2.26 -28.73 4.35
C GLN A 5 2.33 -27.71 5.50
N ALA A 6 2.00 -26.45 5.25
CA ALA A 6 1.99 -25.38 6.26
C ALA A 6 0.70 -25.33 7.08
N LEU A 7 -0.42 -25.85 6.55
CA LEU A 7 -1.75 -25.72 7.15
C LEU A 7 -1.83 -26.12 8.63
N PRO A 8 -1.30 -27.28 9.07
CA PRO A 8 -1.38 -27.66 10.48
C PRO A 8 -0.70 -26.62 11.40
N GLN A 9 0.46 -26.11 10.98
CA GLN A 9 1.20 -25.09 11.73
C GLN A 9 0.46 -23.74 11.74
N LEU A 10 -0.22 -23.38 10.66
CA LEU A 10 -1.04 -22.16 10.60
C LEU A 10 -2.25 -22.23 11.54
N TYR A 11 -2.89 -23.39 11.67
CA TYR A 11 -3.99 -23.61 12.63
C TYR A 11 -3.52 -23.56 14.09
N GLU A 12 -2.33 -24.09 14.38
CA GLU A 12 -1.73 -23.95 15.71
C GLU A 12 -1.45 -22.48 16.05
N LEU A 13 -0.87 -21.73 15.11
CA LEU A 13 -0.60 -20.29 15.26
C LEU A 13 -1.88 -19.46 15.42
N SER A 14 -2.95 -19.78 14.68
CA SER A 14 -4.23 -19.07 14.84
C SER A 14 -4.89 -19.28 16.19
N GLY A 15 -4.53 -20.36 16.91
CA GLY A 15 -4.98 -20.60 18.27
C GLY A 15 -4.20 -19.83 19.34
N ASP A 16 -3.06 -19.20 19.00
CA ASP A 16 -2.24 -18.44 19.94
C ASP A 16 -2.69 -16.96 20.03
N PRO A 17 -3.18 -16.48 21.19
CA PRO A 17 -3.57 -15.09 21.38
C PRO A 17 -2.43 -14.09 21.15
N GLY A 18 -1.18 -14.46 21.47
CA GLY A 18 -0.01 -13.60 21.28
C GLY A 18 0.29 -13.37 19.81
N PHE A 19 0.24 -14.46 19.03
CA PHE A 19 0.29 -14.42 17.58
C PHE A 19 -0.84 -13.55 16.99
N LEU A 20 -2.10 -13.81 17.35
CA LEU A 20 -3.25 -13.06 16.83
C LEU A 20 -3.16 -11.56 17.13
N SER A 21 -2.72 -11.19 18.33
CA SER A 21 -2.52 -9.78 18.70
C SER A 21 -1.47 -9.11 17.81
N THR A 22 -0.34 -9.79 17.57
CA THR A 22 0.73 -9.29 16.72
C THR A 22 0.27 -9.19 15.26
N PHE A 23 -0.44 -10.20 14.77
CA PHE A 23 -0.97 -10.24 13.41
C PHE A 23 -2.01 -9.13 13.16
N LYS A 24 -2.95 -8.93 14.10
CA LYS A 24 -3.93 -7.82 14.05
C LYS A 24 -3.23 -6.46 14.09
N LYS A 25 -2.17 -6.31 14.89
CA LYS A 25 -1.36 -5.09 14.91
C LYS A 25 -0.69 -4.84 13.55
N MET A 26 -0.11 -5.87 12.92
CA MET A 26 0.52 -5.75 11.60
C MET A 26 -0.47 -5.26 10.53
N LYS A 27 -1.71 -5.78 10.54
CA LYS A 27 -2.77 -5.29 9.67
C LYS A 27 -3.11 -3.83 9.95
N GLY A 28 -3.29 -3.47 11.22
CA GLY A 28 -3.54 -2.07 11.59
C GLY A 28 -2.41 -1.12 11.18
N ASP A 29 -1.16 -1.57 11.22
CA ASP A 29 -0.02 -0.79 10.75
C ASP A 29 -0.02 -0.63 9.21
N GLN A 30 -0.45 -1.66 8.47
CA GLN A 30 -0.69 -1.59 7.02
C GLN A 30 -1.82 -0.61 6.69
N ASP A 31 -2.98 -0.73 7.32
CA ASP A 31 -4.14 0.16 7.07
C ASP A 31 -3.79 1.63 7.30
N ARG A 32 -3.03 1.92 8.37
CA ARG A 32 -2.54 3.28 8.65
C ARG A 32 -1.62 3.81 7.57
N LEU A 33 -0.73 2.96 7.05
CA LEU A 33 0.17 3.35 5.97
C LEU A 33 -0.63 3.65 4.70
N GLU A 34 -1.54 2.75 4.32
CA GLU A 34 -2.39 2.92 3.15
C GLU A 34 -3.22 4.21 3.23
N GLN A 35 -3.84 4.47 4.39
CA GLN A 35 -4.60 5.69 4.63
C GLN A 35 -3.72 6.94 4.52
N LYS A 36 -2.53 6.94 5.14
CA LYS A 36 -1.57 8.06 5.05
C LYS A 36 -1.18 8.34 3.59
N LEU A 37 -0.77 7.32 2.84
CA LEU A 37 -0.35 7.46 1.45
C LEU A 37 -1.50 7.90 0.55
N TRP A 38 -2.71 7.42 0.83
CA TRP A 38 -3.93 7.86 0.15
C TRP A 38 -4.21 9.35 0.36
N ASP A 39 -4.15 9.81 1.62
CA ASP A 39 -4.39 11.21 1.97
C ASP A 39 -3.34 12.13 1.34
N GLU A 40 -2.06 11.74 1.36
CA GLU A 40 -0.98 12.48 0.70
C GLU A 40 -1.20 12.59 -0.81
N ARG A 41 -1.58 11.49 -1.46
CA ARG A 41 -1.93 11.49 -2.88
C ARG A 41 -3.12 12.41 -3.16
N ALA A 42 -4.17 12.35 -2.34
CA ALA A 42 -5.36 13.17 -2.51
C ALA A 42 -5.05 14.67 -2.36
N MET A 43 -4.19 15.04 -1.41
CA MET A 43 -3.71 16.42 -1.25
C MET A 43 -2.92 16.90 -2.47
N LEU A 44 -2.05 16.07 -3.03
CA LEU A 44 -1.27 16.39 -4.23
C LEU A 44 -2.18 16.64 -5.43
N VAL A 45 -3.14 15.74 -5.67
CA VAL A 45 -4.13 15.89 -6.75
C VAL A 45 -4.93 17.18 -6.57
N ARG A 46 -5.50 17.40 -5.38
CA ARG A 46 -6.29 18.59 -5.08
C ARG A 46 -5.51 19.88 -5.31
N LYS A 47 -4.24 19.94 -4.89
CA LYS A 47 -3.34 21.08 -5.12
C LYS A 47 -3.21 21.43 -6.60
N HIS A 48 -3.12 20.44 -7.49
CA HIS A 48 -3.03 20.67 -8.93
C HIS A 48 -4.38 21.00 -9.58
N GLU A 49 -5.46 20.38 -9.12
CA GLU A 49 -6.82 20.73 -9.55
C GLU A 49 -7.16 22.19 -9.22
N GLU A 50 -6.79 22.66 -8.03
CA GLU A 50 -6.98 24.05 -7.63
C GLU A 50 -6.16 25.01 -8.52
N LYS A 51 -4.91 24.67 -8.87
CA LYS A 51 -4.12 25.44 -9.84
C LYS A 51 -4.78 25.52 -11.20
N LEU A 52 -5.27 24.38 -11.71
CA LEU A 52 -5.95 24.30 -13.00
C LEU A 52 -7.25 25.13 -13.01
N LYS A 53 -8.04 25.03 -11.93
CA LYS A 53 -9.27 25.83 -11.74
C LYS A 53 -8.96 27.33 -11.77
N ASN A 54 -7.90 27.75 -11.08
CA ASN A 54 -7.47 29.15 -11.03
C ASN A 54 -6.99 29.65 -12.40
N ALA A 55 -6.23 28.84 -13.15
CA ALA A 55 -5.77 29.18 -14.50
C ALA A 55 -6.97 29.38 -15.46
N ARG A 56 -7.93 28.44 -15.42
CA ARG A 56 -9.19 28.54 -16.19
C ARG A 56 -9.98 29.80 -15.85
N GLY A 57 -10.15 30.11 -14.56
CA GLY A 57 -10.84 31.31 -14.11
C GLY A 57 -10.19 32.59 -14.64
N LYS A 58 -8.86 32.68 -14.60
CA LYS A 58 -8.11 33.83 -15.13
C LYS A 58 -8.26 33.97 -16.64
N ALA A 59 -8.13 32.88 -17.40
CA ALA A 59 -8.25 32.92 -18.86
C ALA A 59 -9.67 33.31 -19.32
N ALA A 60 -10.70 32.87 -18.60
CA ALA A 60 -12.09 33.27 -18.85
C ALA A 60 -12.28 34.79 -18.69
N LEU A 61 -11.68 35.40 -17.66
CA LEU A 61 -11.75 36.85 -17.43
C LEU A 61 -11.08 37.66 -18.55
N ILE A 62 -9.99 37.17 -19.12
CA ILE A 62 -9.17 37.90 -20.10
C ILE A 62 -9.55 37.54 -21.56
N ARG A 63 -10.46 36.57 -21.77
CA ARG A 63 -10.80 36.01 -23.11
C ARG A 63 -9.58 35.49 -23.89
N ALA A 64 -8.57 34.99 -23.18
CA ALA A 64 -7.31 34.49 -23.76
C ALA A 64 -7.32 32.96 -23.96
N SER A 65 -8.26 32.46 -24.78
CA SER A 65 -8.52 31.02 -24.94
C SER A 65 -7.37 30.23 -25.59
N GLY A 66 -6.56 30.84 -26.47
CA GLY A 66 -5.43 30.15 -27.11
C GLY A 66 -4.24 29.86 -26.19
N SER A 67 -3.93 30.77 -25.26
CA SER A 67 -2.84 30.59 -24.27
C SER A 67 -3.21 29.59 -23.16
N LEU A 68 -4.52 29.45 -22.88
CA LEU A 68 -5.02 28.58 -21.82
C LEU A 68 -4.71 27.10 -22.12
N LEU A 69 -4.89 26.63 -23.36
CA LEU A 69 -4.69 25.23 -23.68
C LEU A 69 -3.25 24.76 -23.39
N GLN A 70 -2.26 25.60 -23.74
CA GLN A 70 -0.84 25.31 -23.46
C GLN A 70 -0.53 25.32 -21.96
N GLU A 71 -1.12 26.26 -21.21
CA GLU A 71 -0.97 26.32 -19.76
C GLU A 71 -1.61 25.11 -19.06
N GLU A 72 -2.80 24.69 -19.49
CA GLU A 72 -3.46 23.49 -18.97
C GLU A 72 -2.63 22.23 -19.22
N THR A 73 -2.07 22.07 -20.43
CA THR A 73 -1.18 20.94 -20.75
C THR A 73 0.04 20.93 -19.83
N LYS A 74 0.69 22.09 -19.61
CA LYS A 74 1.83 22.19 -18.70
C LYS A 74 1.48 21.84 -17.26
N LEU A 75 0.32 22.30 -16.77
CA LEU A 75 -0.14 22.00 -15.41
C LEU A 75 -0.45 20.50 -15.24
N LYS A 76 -1.06 19.86 -16.24
CA LYS A 76 -1.29 18.41 -16.22
C LYS A 76 0.02 17.62 -16.23
N GLN A 77 0.97 17.98 -17.09
CA GLN A 77 2.29 17.35 -17.13
C GLN A 77 3.03 17.52 -15.78
N ALA A 78 2.95 18.70 -15.17
CA ALA A 78 3.54 18.94 -13.85
C ALA A 78 2.90 18.06 -12.77
N MET A 79 1.57 17.86 -12.81
CA MET A 79 0.87 16.95 -11.91
C MET A 79 1.32 15.50 -12.10
N GLU A 80 1.39 15.03 -13.35
CA GLU A 80 1.86 13.68 -13.68
C GLU A 80 3.28 13.44 -13.18
N MET A 81 4.20 14.38 -13.44
CA MET A 81 5.58 14.30 -12.93
C MET A 81 5.66 14.28 -11.40
N GLU A 82 4.88 15.11 -10.72
CA GLU A 82 4.86 15.15 -9.25
C GLU A 82 4.26 13.87 -8.66
N LEU A 83 3.22 13.30 -9.30
CA LEU A 83 2.65 12.00 -8.94
C LEU A 83 3.66 10.86 -9.13
N THR A 84 4.33 10.79 -10.29
CA THR A 84 5.37 9.78 -10.53
C THR A 84 6.47 9.88 -9.48
N ALA A 85 6.96 11.08 -9.19
CA ALA A 85 7.97 11.30 -8.16
C ALA A 85 7.49 10.88 -6.76
N PHE A 86 6.22 11.14 -6.43
CA PHE A 86 5.61 10.70 -5.17
C PHE A 86 5.59 9.16 -5.07
N TYR A 87 5.19 8.46 -6.14
CA TYR A 87 5.20 7.00 -6.14
C TYR A 87 6.61 6.44 -5.98
N GLU A 88 7.57 6.93 -6.76
CA GLU A 88 8.95 6.42 -6.77
C GLU A 88 9.70 6.70 -5.47
N ARG A 89 9.48 7.87 -4.86
CA ARG A 89 10.30 8.36 -3.74
C ARG A 89 9.65 8.19 -2.39
N THR A 90 8.35 7.94 -2.34
CA THR A 90 7.59 7.87 -1.09
C THR A 90 6.80 6.57 -1.01
N VAL A 91 5.91 6.30 -1.97
CA VAL A 91 5.03 5.12 -1.89
C VAL A 91 5.82 3.81 -1.95
N LEU A 92 6.65 3.61 -2.98
CA LEU A 92 7.40 2.36 -3.14
C LEU A 92 8.35 2.09 -1.96
N PRO A 93 9.18 3.06 -1.51
CA PRO A 93 10.05 2.83 -0.35
C PRO A 93 9.29 2.53 0.94
N GLU A 94 8.22 3.29 1.25
CA GLU A 94 7.46 3.03 2.48
C GLU A 94 6.73 1.67 2.43
N TRP A 95 6.31 1.24 1.25
CA TRP A 95 5.71 -0.08 1.03
C TRP A 95 6.72 -1.21 1.18
N ASP A 96 7.90 -1.07 0.58
CA ASP A 96 8.99 -2.03 0.72
C ASP A 96 9.41 -2.18 2.19
N ASP A 97 9.57 -1.06 2.91
CA ASP A 97 9.90 -1.05 4.35
C ASP A 97 8.80 -1.72 5.20
N LEU A 98 7.52 -1.55 4.84
CA LEU A 98 6.42 -2.26 5.51
C LEU A 98 6.54 -3.76 5.26
N VAL A 99 6.69 -4.15 4.01
CA VAL A 99 6.79 -5.54 3.58
C VAL A 99 7.95 -6.27 4.27
N GLU A 100 9.12 -5.65 4.35
CA GLU A 100 10.28 -6.23 5.02
C GLU A 100 10.03 -6.43 6.52
N ARG A 101 9.44 -5.43 7.19
CA ARG A 101 9.06 -5.55 8.61
C ARG A 101 8.03 -6.64 8.83
N GLN A 102 7.08 -6.81 7.91
CA GLN A 102 6.10 -7.88 7.98
C GLN A 102 6.76 -9.26 7.82
N GLN A 103 7.67 -9.42 6.85
CA GLN A 103 8.45 -10.65 6.68
C GLN A 103 9.26 -10.98 7.94
N ASP A 104 10.01 -10.01 8.47
CA ASP A 104 10.83 -10.18 9.68
C ASP A 104 9.97 -10.56 10.89
N THR A 105 8.76 -10.00 11.00
CA THR A 105 7.85 -10.28 12.12
C THR A 105 7.26 -11.68 11.99
N LEU A 106 6.79 -12.07 10.81
CA LEU A 106 6.22 -13.40 10.58
C LEU A 106 7.28 -14.50 10.70
N GLU A 107 8.52 -14.24 10.29
CA GLU A 107 9.66 -15.13 10.52
C GLU A 107 9.91 -15.34 12.03
N LYS A 108 9.92 -14.27 12.83
CA LYS A 108 10.07 -14.36 14.30
C LYS A 108 8.92 -15.07 14.99
N LEU A 109 7.73 -15.04 14.40
CA LEU A 109 6.56 -15.80 14.84
C LEU A 109 6.56 -17.25 14.31
N TYR A 110 7.65 -17.69 13.68
CA TYR A 110 7.82 -19.02 13.12
C TYR A 110 6.75 -19.38 12.07
N VAL A 111 6.22 -18.37 11.38
CA VAL A 111 5.27 -18.59 10.30
C VAL A 111 5.98 -19.35 9.17
N PRO A 112 5.38 -20.42 8.64
CA PRO A 112 6.11 -21.31 7.76
C PRO A 112 6.46 -20.62 6.43
N THR A 113 7.68 -20.87 5.93
CA THR A 113 8.23 -20.24 4.70
C THR A 113 8.42 -18.71 4.74
N MET A 114 8.29 -18.09 5.92
CA MET A 114 8.55 -16.66 6.09
C MET A 114 10.02 -16.41 6.36
N PHE A 115 10.57 -15.50 5.57
CA PHE A 115 11.92 -14.98 5.68
C PHE A 115 12.01 -13.71 4.84
N ARG A 116 12.94 -12.82 5.15
CA ARG A 116 13.16 -11.62 4.33
C ARG A 116 13.62 -11.98 2.92
N THR A 117 12.91 -11.50 1.92
CA THR A 117 13.23 -11.76 0.50
C THR A 117 12.56 -10.76 -0.41
N GLY A 118 13.28 -10.30 -1.44
CA GLY A 118 12.74 -9.54 -2.58
C GLY A 118 12.46 -10.38 -3.82
N VAL A 119 12.68 -11.70 -3.76
CA VAL A 119 12.51 -12.60 -4.92
C VAL A 119 11.02 -12.86 -5.14
N GLU A 120 10.51 -12.52 -6.33
CA GLU A 120 9.08 -12.58 -6.67
C GLU A 120 8.44 -13.96 -6.44
N THR A 121 9.16 -15.04 -6.74
CA THR A 121 8.65 -16.42 -6.55
C THR A 121 8.47 -16.78 -5.08
N ASP A 122 9.38 -16.34 -4.21
CA ASP A 122 9.27 -16.53 -2.76
C ASP A 122 8.22 -15.60 -2.17
N ARG A 123 8.16 -14.34 -2.62
CA ARG A 123 7.11 -13.37 -2.26
C ARG A 123 5.72 -13.92 -2.56
N SER A 124 5.53 -14.47 -3.76
CA SER A 124 4.26 -15.10 -4.17
C SER A 124 3.89 -16.27 -3.27
N ARG A 125 4.87 -17.05 -2.79
CA ARG A 125 4.63 -18.16 -1.86
C ARG A 125 4.24 -17.65 -0.48
N GLN A 126 4.96 -16.65 0.03
CA GLN A 126 4.68 -16.01 1.32
C GLN A 126 3.29 -15.37 1.32
N GLN A 127 2.91 -14.68 0.25
CA GLN A 127 1.58 -14.08 0.11
C GLN A 127 0.46 -15.12 0.21
N ARG A 128 0.60 -16.27 -0.46
CA ARG A 128 -0.38 -17.38 -0.32
C ARG A 128 -0.49 -17.90 1.11
N ILE A 129 0.62 -17.94 1.86
CA ILE A 129 0.62 -18.34 3.27
C ILE A 129 -0.13 -17.31 4.13
N VAL A 130 0.09 -16.01 3.89
CA VAL A 130 -0.64 -14.93 4.57
C VAL A 130 -2.13 -15.02 4.24
N GLU A 131 -2.52 -15.13 2.97
CA GLU A 131 -3.93 -15.22 2.55
C GLU A 131 -4.68 -16.37 3.25
N MET A 132 -4.05 -17.54 3.39
CA MET A 132 -4.64 -18.65 4.14
C MET A 132 -4.76 -18.35 5.62
N LEU A 133 -3.71 -17.78 6.22
CA LEU A 133 -3.72 -17.40 7.62
C LEU A 133 -4.83 -16.37 7.90
N GLU A 134 -5.02 -15.40 7.00
CA GLU A 134 -6.14 -14.46 7.09
C GLU A 134 -7.48 -15.15 7.03
N GLY A 135 -7.64 -16.15 6.16
CA GLY A 135 -8.85 -16.98 6.09
C GLY A 135 -9.12 -17.71 7.41
N ILE A 136 -8.12 -18.39 7.96
CA ILE A 136 -8.26 -19.15 9.23
C ILE A 136 -8.60 -18.20 10.39
N VAL A 137 -7.94 -17.04 10.48
CA VAL A 137 -8.21 -16.05 11.53
C VAL A 137 -9.62 -15.47 11.39
N ALA A 138 -10.09 -15.23 10.16
CA ALA A 138 -11.45 -14.74 9.91
C ALA A 138 -12.52 -15.79 10.26
N GLU A 139 -12.26 -17.06 10.02
CA GLU A 139 -13.14 -18.17 10.42
C GLU A 139 -13.23 -18.27 11.96
N GLY A 140 -12.11 -18.11 12.67
CA GLY A 140 -12.07 -18.18 14.13
C GLY A 140 -12.67 -16.97 14.86
N ASP A 141 -12.72 -15.79 14.23
CA ASP A 141 -13.42 -14.60 14.76
C ASP A 141 -14.96 -14.67 14.52
N GLY A 142 -15.45 -15.70 13.81
CA GLY A 142 -16.86 -15.88 13.41
C GLY A 142 -17.71 -16.83 14.28
N GLU A 143 -17.14 -17.47 15.30
CA GLU A 143 -17.85 -18.25 16.35
C GLU A 143 -17.97 -17.47 17.66
#